data_AF-A0A645DEL2-F1
#
_entry.id   AF-A0A645DEL2-F1
#
_cell.length_a   1.000
_cell.length_b   1.000
_cell.length_c   1.000
_cell.angle_alpha   90.00
_cell.angle_beta   90.00
_cell.angle_gamma   90.00
#
_symmetry.space_group_name_H-M   'P 1'
#
loop_
_entity.id
_entity.type
_entity.pdbx_description
1 polymer ?
#
loop_
_entity_poly.entity_id
_entity_poly.type
_entity_poly.pdbx_seq_one_letter_code
_entity_poly.pdbx_strand_id
1 'polypeptide(L)'
;MKTHALMAFTGACKNLFGAIPGLRKSECHYRYNTHEAFANMLVDVCQWCKPRLSIADAVMTMEGNGPSGGTPRFMGAILASFNPHALDLAGAHLMNLSASDVPTLDAAVKRGLVPADLRELTIHGDLESFVIPDFQLTPKHDVKLWGSKNETIAKILSGMFASSPRIARDRCTGCAECKKVCPASAITIREKRALIDTKKCIRCFCCQEFCPQGVITVHRPPIARLLNRK
;
A
#
# COMPACT_ATOMS: atom_id res chain seq x y z
N MET A 1 2.50 8.65 9.72
CA MET A 1 2.13 7.32 9.16
C MET A 1 0.96 7.47 8.19
N LYS A 2 0.74 6.55 7.24
CA LYS A 2 -0.42 6.62 6.34
C LYS A 2 -0.86 5.29 5.73
N THR A 3 -2.11 5.22 5.27
CA THR A 3 -2.60 4.12 4.41
C THR A 3 -1.94 4.14 3.03
N HIS A 4 -1.99 2.99 2.36
CA HIS A 4 -1.47 2.82 1.02
C HIS A 4 -2.22 1.72 0.28
N ALA A 5 -2.74 1.98 -0.92
CA ALA A 5 -3.37 0.97 -1.78
C ALA A 5 -2.52 -0.33 -1.87
N LEU A 6 -1.44 -0.35 -2.66
CA LEU A 6 -0.67 -1.58 -2.91
C LEU A 6 -0.13 -2.32 -1.67
N MET A 7 -0.02 -1.70 -0.48
CA MET A 7 0.74 -2.21 0.66
C MET A 7 0.00 -2.17 2.01
N ALA A 8 -1.29 -1.78 2.01
CA ALA A 8 -2.11 -1.36 3.18
C ALA A 8 -1.56 -0.15 3.98
N PHE A 9 -0.27 -0.17 4.32
CA PHE A 9 0.42 0.74 5.24
C PHE A 9 1.62 1.46 4.58
N THR A 10 2.13 2.51 5.23
CA THR A 10 3.41 3.16 4.93
C THR A 10 4.02 3.74 6.20
N GLY A 11 5.07 3.09 6.69
CA GLY A 11 5.97 3.54 7.75
C GLY A 11 7.44 3.51 7.29
N ALA A 12 8.37 3.26 8.20
CA ALA A 12 9.82 3.33 8.01
C ALA A 12 10.35 2.40 6.90
N CYS A 13 9.94 1.13 6.84
CA CYS A 13 10.45 0.21 5.81
C CYS A 13 10.10 0.71 4.41
N LYS A 14 8.87 1.19 4.19
CA LYS A 14 8.45 1.73 2.89
C LYS A 14 8.93 3.17 2.66
N ASN A 15 9.21 3.94 3.71
CA ASN A 15 9.81 5.28 3.57
C ASN A 15 11.20 5.21 2.89
N LEU A 16 11.94 4.12 3.07
CA LEU A 16 13.25 3.90 2.43
C LEU A 16 13.16 3.63 0.92
N PHE A 17 11.97 3.39 0.36
CA PHE A 17 11.72 3.54 -1.10
C PHE A 17 12.01 4.99 -1.58
N GLY A 18 12.08 5.94 -0.64
CA GLY A 18 12.69 7.26 -0.79
C GLY A 18 14.04 7.23 -1.53
N ALA A 19 14.92 6.29 -1.16
CA ALA A 19 16.32 6.19 -1.62
C ALA A 19 16.50 5.76 -3.08
N ILE A 20 15.46 5.23 -3.75
CA ILE A 20 15.56 4.87 -5.18
C ILE A 20 15.43 6.16 -6.03
N PRO A 21 16.43 6.55 -6.85
CA PRO A 21 16.40 7.84 -7.54
C PRO A 21 15.50 7.85 -8.79
N GLY A 22 14.80 8.98 -9.00
CA GLY A 22 14.08 9.29 -10.23
C GLY A 22 12.94 8.33 -10.59
N LEU A 23 12.71 8.15 -11.89
CA LEU A 23 11.61 7.32 -12.44
C LEU A 23 11.73 5.82 -12.13
N ARG A 24 12.87 5.37 -11.56
CA ARG A 24 13.10 3.97 -11.19
C ARG A 24 12.09 3.47 -10.15
N LYS A 25 11.43 4.35 -9.39
CA LYS A 25 10.30 3.95 -8.51
C LYS A 25 9.13 3.37 -9.32
N SER A 26 8.72 4.02 -10.41
CA SER A 26 7.70 3.48 -11.33
C SER A 26 8.18 2.21 -12.03
N GLU A 27 9.46 2.12 -12.39
CA GLU A 27 10.09 0.92 -12.96
C GLU A 27 10.00 -0.28 -11.98
N CYS A 28 10.28 -0.07 -10.69
CA CYS A 28 10.13 -1.10 -9.65
C CYS A 28 8.70 -1.66 -9.60
N HIS A 29 7.67 -0.83 -9.72
CA HIS A 29 6.28 -1.30 -9.77
C HIS A 29 5.93 -2.13 -11.02
N TYR A 30 6.74 -2.07 -12.09
CA TYR A 30 6.60 -2.92 -13.27
C TYR A 30 7.42 -4.21 -13.16
N ARG A 31 8.64 -4.12 -12.62
CA ARG A 31 9.55 -5.26 -12.42
C ARG A 31 9.08 -6.20 -11.31
N TYR A 32 8.55 -5.65 -10.23
CA TYR A 32 8.02 -6.37 -9.08
C TYR A 32 6.48 -6.25 -9.10
N ASN A 33 5.86 -6.97 -10.03
CA ASN A 33 4.44 -6.83 -10.39
C ASN A 33 3.43 -7.54 -9.46
N THR A 34 3.91 -8.22 -8.41
CA THR A 34 3.07 -8.80 -7.35
C THR A 34 3.30 -8.09 -6.02
N HIS A 35 2.30 -8.11 -5.13
CA HIS A 35 2.43 -7.53 -3.78
C HIS A 35 3.62 -8.14 -3.02
N GLU A 36 3.81 -9.46 -3.10
CA GLU A 36 4.91 -10.16 -2.42
C GLU A 36 6.28 -9.81 -3.02
N ALA A 37 6.41 -9.74 -4.35
CA ALA A 37 7.67 -9.36 -4.99
C ALA A 37 8.04 -7.90 -4.67
N PHE A 38 7.07 -6.99 -4.68
CA PHE A 38 7.31 -5.58 -4.35
C PHE A 38 7.62 -5.39 -2.86
N ALA A 39 6.92 -6.10 -1.97
CA ALA A 39 7.20 -6.07 -0.54
C ALA A 39 8.59 -6.62 -0.20
N ASN A 40 9.00 -7.74 -0.81
CA ASN A 40 10.35 -8.28 -0.65
C ASN A 40 11.41 -7.25 -1.07
N MET A 41 11.25 -6.61 -2.22
CA MET A 41 12.16 -5.54 -2.68
C MET A 41 12.19 -4.34 -1.71
N LEU A 42 11.06 -3.93 -1.12
CA LEU A 42 11.04 -2.90 -0.09
C LEU A 42 11.81 -3.31 1.18
N VAL A 43 11.69 -4.57 1.60
CA VAL A 43 12.46 -5.11 2.72
C VAL A 43 13.95 -5.20 2.36
N ASP A 44 14.30 -5.60 1.13
CA ASP A 44 15.69 -5.62 0.64
C ASP A 44 16.32 -4.22 0.69
N VAL A 45 15.61 -3.18 0.21
CA VAL A 45 16.04 -1.78 0.31
C VAL A 45 16.20 -1.34 1.77
N CYS A 46 15.27 -1.72 2.64
CA CYS A 46 15.36 -1.44 4.08
C CYS A 46 16.59 -2.10 4.74
N GLN A 47 16.86 -3.38 4.41
CA GLN A 47 18.03 -4.12 4.90
C GLN A 47 19.36 -3.72 4.25
N TRP A 48 19.32 -3.06 3.09
CA TRP A 48 20.48 -2.41 2.48
C TRP A 48 20.79 -1.07 3.16
N CYS A 49 19.78 -0.22 3.37
CA CYS A 49 19.93 1.10 3.98
C CYS A 49 20.28 1.05 5.48
N LYS A 50 19.90 -0.01 6.20
CA LYS A 50 20.24 -0.27 7.62
C LYS A 50 20.04 0.97 8.53
N PRO A 51 18.81 1.53 8.61
CA PRO A 51 18.55 2.72 9.43
C PRO A 51 18.88 2.45 10.90
N ARG A 52 19.87 3.15 11.46
CA ARG A 52 20.29 2.98 12.87
C ARG A 52 19.17 3.32 13.86
N LEU A 53 18.33 4.30 13.53
CA LEU A 53 17.15 4.70 14.28
C LEU A 53 16.07 5.06 13.28
N SER A 54 14.85 4.60 13.50
CA SER A 54 13.67 4.96 12.72
C SER A 54 12.66 5.66 13.63
N ILE A 55 12.19 6.82 13.22
CA ILE A 55 11.17 7.61 13.92
C ILE A 55 10.00 7.78 12.96
N ALA A 56 8.78 7.58 13.46
CA ALA A 56 7.54 7.85 12.72
C ALA A 56 6.75 8.95 13.43
N ASP A 57 6.54 10.06 12.72
CA ASP A 57 5.47 10.99 13.05
C ASP A 57 4.12 10.27 12.85
N ALA A 58 3.34 10.19 13.92
CA ALA A 58 1.98 9.71 13.96
C ALA A 58 1.07 10.71 14.71
N VAL A 59 1.43 11.99 14.76
CA VAL A 59 0.60 13.05 15.34
C VAL A 59 -0.58 13.30 14.40
N MET A 60 -0.26 13.55 13.13
CA MET A 60 -1.23 13.56 12.03
C MET A 60 -0.92 12.43 11.05
N THR A 61 -1.85 11.49 10.94
CA THR A 61 -1.79 10.38 9.99
C THR A 61 -2.72 10.63 8.80
N MET A 62 -2.82 9.68 7.88
CA MET A 62 -3.78 9.76 6.77
C MET A 62 -4.46 8.42 6.52
N GLU A 63 -5.78 8.43 6.58
CA GLU A 63 -6.69 7.30 6.40
C GLU A 63 -7.35 7.32 5.00
N GLY A 64 -8.13 6.28 4.68
CA GLY A 64 -8.87 6.19 3.41
C GLY A 64 -7.98 5.96 2.20
N ASN A 65 -8.16 6.74 1.14
CA ASN A 65 -7.65 6.50 -0.22
C ASN A 65 -6.14 6.85 -0.43
N GLY A 66 -5.28 6.41 0.49
CA GLY A 66 -3.84 6.61 0.42
C GLY A 66 -3.13 5.86 -0.72
N PRO A 67 -1.96 6.35 -1.17
CA PRO A 67 -1.01 7.15 -0.38
C PRO A 67 -1.06 8.68 -0.52
N SER A 68 -1.93 9.24 -1.37
CA SER A 68 -1.93 10.70 -1.63
C SER A 68 -3.32 11.34 -1.71
N GLY A 69 -4.40 10.55 -1.73
CA GLY A 69 -5.78 11.03 -1.82
C GLY A 69 -6.64 10.65 -0.62
N GLY A 70 -6.02 10.41 0.54
CA GLY A 70 -6.69 10.06 1.79
C GLY A 70 -7.07 11.28 2.64
N THR A 71 -7.72 11.01 3.78
CA THR A 71 -8.17 12.02 4.75
C THR A 71 -7.16 12.14 5.89
N PRO A 72 -6.76 13.35 6.33
CA PRO A 72 -5.97 13.51 7.55
C PRO A 72 -6.71 12.96 8.77
N ARG A 73 -6.03 12.17 9.61
CA ARG A 73 -6.57 11.59 10.84
C ARG A 73 -5.61 11.85 12.00
N PHE A 74 -6.06 12.65 12.98
CA PHE A 74 -5.26 12.89 14.18
C PHE A 74 -5.15 11.61 15.01
N MET A 75 -3.93 11.34 15.49
CA MET A 75 -3.59 10.17 16.31
C MET A 75 -2.69 10.55 17.50
N GLY A 76 -1.92 11.64 17.41
CA GLY A 76 -1.21 12.22 18.57
C GLY A 76 0.08 11.50 19.00
N ALA A 77 0.52 10.46 18.30
CA ALA A 77 1.66 9.63 18.71
C ALA A 77 2.98 10.02 18.02
N ILE A 78 4.11 9.74 18.69
CA ILE A 78 5.43 9.63 18.06
C ILE A 78 5.97 8.25 18.39
N LEU A 79 6.35 7.48 17.36
CA LEU A 79 6.95 6.17 17.53
C LEU A 79 8.45 6.25 17.19
N ALA A 80 9.29 5.52 17.94
CA ALA A 80 10.73 5.40 17.65
C ALA A 80 11.23 3.97 17.92
N SER A 81 12.13 3.45 17.08
CA SER A 81 12.75 2.14 17.27
C SER A 81 14.07 2.00 16.50
N PHE A 82 14.98 1.20 17.05
CA PHE A 82 16.22 0.78 16.38
C PHE A 82 15.95 -0.31 15.30
N ASN A 83 14.75 -0.91 15.27
CA ASN A 83 14.32 -1.82 14.21
C ASN A 83 13.14 -1.19 13.41
N PRO A 84 13.31 -0.90 12.10
CA PRO A 84 12.26 -0.29 11.28
C PRO A 84 11.02 -1.17 11.10
N HIS A 85 11.16 -2.50 11.18
CA HIS A 85 10.04 -3.43 11.04
C HIS A 85 9.24 -3.53 12.34
N ALA A 86 9.89 -3.43 13.50
CA ALA A 86 9.22 -3.33 14.79
C ALA A 86 8.45 -2.00 14.93
N LEU A 87 9.02 -0.90 14.41
CA LEU A 87 8.32 0.38 14.29
C LEU A 87 7.07 0.24 13.41
N ASP A 88 7.20 -0.42 12.26
CA ASP A 88 6.10 -0.60 11.31
C ASP A 88 5.03 -1.55 11.86
N LEU A 89 5.37 -2.53 12.70
CA LEU A 89 4.41 -3.41 13.39
C LEU A 89 3.60 -2.65 14.45
N ALA A 90 4.26 -1.84 15.30
CA ALA A 90 3.55 -0.97 16.25
C ALA A 90 2.69 0.08 15.52
N GLY A 91 3.20 0.66 14.43
CA GLY A 91 2.45 1.62 13.62
C GLY A 91 1.27 1.01 12.85
N ALA A 92 1.36 -0.27 12.46
CA ALA A 92 0.26 -1.02 11.87
C ALA A 92 -0.87 -1.28 12.89
N HIS A 93 -0.51 -1.65 14.13
CA HIS A 93 -1.47 -1.87 15.22
C HIS A 93 -2.35 -0.65 15.49
N LEU A 94 -1.77 0.55 15.58
CA LEU A 94 -2.53 1.81 15.77
C LEU A 94 -3.57 2.10 14.66
N MET A 95 -3.42 1.45 13.50
CA MET A 95 -4.34 1.54 12.35
C MET A 95 -5.23 0.28 12.18
N ASN A 96 -5.29 -0.60 13.19
CA ASN A 96 -6.00 -1.89 13.19
C ASN A 96 -5.51 -2.88 12.10
N LEU A 97 -4.18 -2.95 11.88
CA LEU A 97 -3.55 -3.86 10.94
C LEU A 97 -2.61 -4.84 11.67
N SER A 98 -2.73 -6.14 11.38
CA SER A 98 -1.75 -7.14 11.80
C SER A 98 -0.54 -7.19 10.86
N ALA A 99 0.53 -7.87 11.27
CA ALA A 99 1.66 -8.19 10.39
C ALA A 99 1.22 -8.88 9.08
N SER A 100 0.16 -9.70 9.13
CA SER A 100 -0.35 -10.44 7.97
C SER A 100 -1.18 -9.61 6.97
N ASP A 101 -1.57 -8.39 7.36
CA ASP A 101 -2.33 -7.44 6.53
C ASP A 101 -1.43 -6.48 5.73
N VAL A 102 -0.17 -6.37 6.15
CA VAL A 102 0.83 -5.45 5.57
C VAL A 102 1.91 -6.28 4.88
N PRO A 103 1.97 -6.34 3.54
CA PRO A 103 2.88 -7.23 2.82
C PRO A 103 4.37 -7.07 3.18
N THR A 104 4.82 -5.87 3.59
CA THR A 104 6.20 -5.67 4.06
C THR A 104 6.46 -6.27 5.45
N LEU A 105 5.45 -6.34 6.32
CA LEU A 105 5.57 -7.02 7.62
C LEU A 105 5.50 -8.54 7.44
N ASP A 106 4.56 -9.06 6.65
CA ASP A 106 4.53 -10.49 6.27
C ASP A 106 5.88 -10.95 5.67
N ALA A 107 6.47 -10.16 4.77
CA ALA A 107 7.80 -10.42 4.24
C ALA A 107 8.92 -10.31 5.30
N ALA A 108 8.84 -9.38 6.25
CA ALA A 108 9.82 -9.24 7.33
C ALA A 108 9.74 -10.39 8.36
N VAL A 109 8.53 -10.84 8.72
CA VAL A 109 8.26 -12.00 9.59
C VAL A 109 8.80 -13.28 8.97
N LYS A 110 8.50 -13.54 7.69
CA LYS A 110 9.04 -14.67 6.91
C LYS A 110 10.59 -14.72 6.87
N ARG A 111 11.25 -13.58 7.14
CA ARG A 111 12.70 -13.42 7.16
C ARG A 111 13.31 -13.35 8.57
N GLY A 112 12.49 -13.47 9.63
CA GLY A 112 12.93 -13.36 11.02
C GLY A 112 13.38 -11.96 11.45
N LEU A 113 12.94 -10.91 10.75
CA LEU A 113 13.36 -9.52 11.01
C LEU A 113 12.48 -8.79 12.04
N VAL A 114 11.32 -9.36 12.35
CA VAL A 114 10.34 -8.90 13.35
C VAL A 114 9.48 -10.11 13.76
N PRO A 115 9.00 -10.21 15.01
CA PRO A 115 7.98 -11.19 15.39
C PRO A 115 6.67 -11.03 14.63
N ALA A 116 5.84 -12.07 14.67
CA ALA A 116 4.52 -12.05 14.03
C ALA A 116 3.45 -11.35 14.89
N ASP A 117 3.59 -11.43 16.21
CA ASP A 117 2.68 -10.83 17.18
C ASP A 117 3.29 -9.57 17.80
N LEU A 118 2.48 -8.53 18.00
CA LEU A 118 2.89 -7.29 18.66
C LEU A 118 3.34 -7.55 20.12
N ARG A 119 2.75 -8.55 20.78
CA ARG A 119 3.02 -8.91 22.18
C ARG A 119 4.43 -9.48 22.41
N GLU A 120 5.14 -9.82 21.33
CA GLU A 120 6.55 -10.22 21.35
C GLU A 120 7.51 -9.01 21.33
N LEU A 121 7.01 -7.78 21.10
CA LEU A 121 7.81 -6.55 21.18
C LEU A 121 7.85 -5.98 22.61
N THR A 122 9.03 -5.55 23.05
CA THR A 122 9.16 -4.65 24.20
C THR A 122 8.72 -3.24 23.80
N ILE A 123 7.55 -2.82 24.28
CA ILE A 123 7.02 -1.46 24.11
C ILE A 123 7.37 -0.61 25.34
N HIS A 124 7.84 0.62 25.10
CA HIS A 124 8.09 1.61 26.14
C HIS A 124 7.10 2.77 26.00
N GLY A 125 6.14 2.85 26.90
CA GLY A 125 5.01 3.80 26.84
C GLY A 125 3.67 3.09 26.62
N ASP A 126 2.58 3.85 26.63
CA ASP A 126 1.22 3.34 26.42
C ASP A 126 0.84 3.43 24.94
N LEU A 127 1.05 2.34 24.19
CA LEU A 127 0.69 2.26 22.77
C LEU A 127 -0.83 2.17 22.56
N GLU A 128 -1.56 1.50 23.45
CA GLU A 128 -3.00 1.25 23.30
C GLU A 128 -3.82 2.54 23.41
N SER A 129 -3.35 3.52 24.19
CA SER A 129 -3.96 4.86 24.29
C SER A 129 -4.04 5.64 22.97
N PHE A 130 -3.28 5.24 21.94
CA PHE A 130 -3.26 5.87 20.62
C PHE A 130 -3.96 5.05 19.52
N VAL A 131 -4.54 3.90 19.84
CA VAL A 131 -5.28 3.06 18.87
C VAL A 131 -6.58 3.76 18.47
N ILE A 132 -6.89 3.77 17.17
CA ILE A 132 -8.11 4.40 16.62
C ILE A 132 -9.04 3.30 16.08
N PRO A 133 -10.08 2.86 16.81
CA PRO A 133 -10.90 1.71 16.40
C PRO A 133 -11.69 1.90 15.09
N ASP A 134 -11.99 3.14 14.71
CA ASP A 134 -12.73 3.50 13.50
C ASP A 134 -11.84 3.89 12.31
N PHE A 135 -10.53 3.64 12.39
CA PHE A 135 -9.54 4.07 11.39
C PHE A 135 -9.84 3.52 9.98
N GLN A 136 -9.99 4.42 9.00
CA GLN A 136 -10.42 4.02 7.65
C GLN A 136 -9.27 3.42 6.84
N LEU A 137 -9.30 2.12 6.61
CA LEU A 137 -8.32 1.43 5.76
C LEU A 137 -8.64 1.55 4.27
N THR A 138 -7.61 1.43 3.40
CA THR A 138 -7.87 1.08 2.00
C THR A 138 -8.58 -0.28 1.95
N PRO A 139 -9.44 -0.58 0.96
CA PRO A 139 -10.19 -1.84 0.88
C PRO A 139 -9.30 -3.02 0.43
N LYS A 140 -8.15 -3.17 1.10
CA LYS A 140 -6.93 -3.94 0.76
C LYS A 140 -6.48 -3.86 -0.83
N HIS A 141 -6.85 -5.19 -1.07
CA HIS A 141 -6.67 -5.96 -2.32
C HIS A 141 -6.99 -7.45 -2.26
N ASP A 142 -6.53 -8.17 -1.22
CA ASP A 142 -6.54 -9.64 -1.12
C ASP A 142 -7.50 -10.36 -2.05
N VAL A 143 -6.91 -10.94 -3.09
CA VAL A 143 -7.46 -12.07 -3.83
C VAL A 143 -6.60 -13.27 -3.44
N LYS A 144 -6.65 -13.65 -2.16
CA LYS A 144 -6.13 -14.93 -1.66
C LYS A 144 -7.05 -16.05 -2.17
N LEU A 145 -7.07 -16.25 -3.49
CA LEU A 145 -7.89 -17.25 -4.16
C LEU A 145 -7.28 -18.63 -3.90
N TRP A 146 -7.95 -19.35 -3.02
CA TRP A 146 -7.52 -20.60 -2.41
C TRP A 146 -7.40 -21.74 -3.43
N GLY A 147 -6.25 -22.42 -3.45
CA GLY A 147 -6.21 -23.88 -3.66
C GLY A 147 -6.50 -24.47 -5.05
N SER A 148 -6.50 -23.72 -6.15
CA SER A 148 -6.61 -24.33 -7.49
C SER A 148 -5.25 -24.77 -8.03
N LYS A 149 -5.05 -26.08 -8.27
CA LYS A 149 -3.84 -26.65 -8.90
C LYS A 149 -3.71 -26.34 -10.41
N ASN A 150 -4.59 -25.53 -10.99
CA ASN A 150 -4.67 -25.30 -12.44
C ASN A 150 -4.53 -23.80 -12.74
N GLU A 151 -3.35 -23.39 -13.23
CA GLU A 151 -2.99 -21.98 -13.42
C GLU A 151 -4.00 -21.18 -14.25
N THR A 152 -4.57 -21.80 -15.29
CA THR A 152 -5.50 -21.13 -16.21
C THR A 152 -6.76 -20.68 -15.48
N ILE A 153 -7.28 -21.51 -14.57
CA ILE A 153 -8.45 -21.19 -13.75
C ILE A 153 -8.11 -20.10 -12.73
N ALA A 154 -6.93 -20.19 -12.09
CA ALA A 154 -6.44 -19.15 -11.18
C ALA A 154 -6.26 -17.78 -11.89
N LYS A 155 -5.73 -17.77 -13.13
CA LYS A 155 -5.55 -16.57 -13.96
C LYS A 155 -6.88 -15.95 -14.39
N ILE A 156 -7.86 -16.76 -14.81
CA ILE A 156 -9.21 -16.28 -15.18
C ILE A 156 -9.93 -15.68 -13.96
N LEU A 157 -9.99 -16.43 -12.85
CA LEU A 157 -10.70 -15.99 -11.65
C LEU A 157 -10.04 -14.74 -11.04
N SER A 158 -8.72 -14.74 -10.83
CA SER A 158 -8.02 -13.57 -10.28
C SER A 158 -8.23 -12.30 -11.12
N GLY A 159 -8.36 -12.43 -12.44
CA GLY A 159 -8.77 -11.35 -13.34
C GLY A 159 -10.09 -10.68 -12.97
N MET A 160 -11.09 -11.46 -12.53
CA MET A 160 -12.44 -11.02 -12.15
C MET A 160 -12.55 -10.43 -10.74
N PHE A 161 -11.71 -10.88 -9.80
CA PHE A 161 -11.73 -10.41 -8.40
C PHE A 161 -10.75 -9.26 -8.13
N ALA A 162 -9.73 -9.08 -8.97
CA ALA A 162 -8.68 -8.08 -8.74
C ALA A 162 -9.19 -6.63 -8.74
N SER A 163 -8.63 -5.85 -7.82
CA SER A 163 -8.89 -4.41 -7.70
C SER A 163 -8.38 -3.65 -8.94
N SER A 164 -9.03 -2.53 -9.29
CA SER A 164 -8.60 -1.68 -10.40
C SER A 164 -8.71 -0.18 -10.06
N PRO A 165 -7.84 0.69 -10.63
CA PRO A 165 -7.99 2.12 -10.48
C PRO A 165 -9.22 2.61 -11.27
N ARG A 166 -10.15 3.31 -10.60
CA ARG A 166 -11.21 4.10 -11.24
C ARG A 166 -10.89 5.59 -11.13
N ILE A 167 -11.29 6.37 -12.13
CA ILE A 167 -11.12 7.83 -12.17
C ILE A 167 -12.49 8.50 -12.09
N ALA A 168 -12.68 9.44 -11.16
CA ALA A 168 -13.82 10.35 -11.13
C ALA A 168 -13.67 11.38 -12.27
N ARG A 169 -14.40 11.17 -13.38
CA ARG A 169 -14.29 11.92 -14.65
C ARG A 169 -14.85 13.35 -14.59
N ASP A 170 -15.68 13.59 -13.58
CA ASP A 170 -16.27 14.85 -13.14
C ASP A 170 -15.21 15.81 -12.56
N ARG A 171 -14.33 15.31 -11.67
CA ARG A 171 -13.27 16.09 -11.02
C ARG A 171 -11.89 15.96 -11.70
N CYS A 172 -11.78 15.21 -12.79
CA CYS A 172 -10.52 15.02 -13.50
C CYS A 172 -10.17 16.24 -14.39
N THR A 173 -9.10 16.96 -14.04
CA THR A 173 -8.63 18.17 -14.75
C THR A 173 -7.77 17.90 -16.00
N GLY A 174 -7.41 16.64 -16.27
CA GLY A 174 -6.63 16.27 -17.45
C GLY A 174 -5.14 16.59 -17.38
N CYS A 175 -4.62 17.01 -16.22
CA CYS A 175 -3.23 17.44 -15.95
C CYS A 175 -2.09 16.45 -16.30
N ALA A 176 -2.41 15.29 -16.87
CA ALA A 176 -1.47 14.29 -17.41
C ALA A 176 -0.45 13.67 -16.44
N GLU A 177 -0.38 14.04 -15.15
CA GLU A 177 0.63 13.52 -14.22
C GLU A 177 0.58 11.99 -14.09
N CYS A 178 -0.63 11.44 -13.95
CA CYS A 178 -0.86 9.99 -13.95
C CYS A 178 -0.41 9.29 -15.25
N LYS A 179 -0.33 9.99 -16.40
CA LYS A 179 0.26 9.47 -17.64
C LYS A 179 1.78 9.44 -17.56
N LYS A 180 2.42 10.51 -17.06
CA LYS A 180 3.89 10.61 -16.96
C LYS A 180 4.49 9.47 -16.13
N VAL A 181 3.85 9.13 -15.01
CA VAL A 181 4.38 8.13 -14.06
C VAL A 181 3.98 6.68 -14.36
N CYS A 182 3.17 6.41 -15.39
CA CYS A 182 2.61 5.08 -15.65
C CYS A 182 3.63 4.18 -16.37
N PRO A 183 4.26 3.19 -15.71
CA PRO A 183 5.35 2.43 -16.31
C PRO A 183 4.88 1.53 -17.46
N ALA A 184 3.63 1.07 -17.42
CA ALA A 184 3.02 0.26 -18.47
C ALA A 184 2.48 1.10 -19.67
N SER A 185 2.69 2.43 -19.68
CA SER A 185 2.16 3.37 -20.68
C SER A 185 0.64 3.21 -20.95
N ALA A 186 -0.10 2.78 -19.93
CA ALA A 186 -1.51 2.37 -20.03
C ALA A 186 -2.50 3.54 -19.93
N ILE A 187 -2.05 4.80 -19.97
CA ILE A 187 -2.89 5.98 -19.72
C ILE A 187 -2.79 6.97 -20.88
N THR A 188 -3.95 7.38 -21.39
CA THR A 188 -4.09 8.42 -22.40
C THR A 188 -4.92 9.58 -21.85
N ILE A 189 -4.78 10.77 -22.44
CA ILE A 189 -5.62 11.93 -22.15
C ILE A 189 -6.46 12.22 -23.39
N ARG A 190 -7.78 12.35 -23.21
CA ARG A 190 -8.74 12.79 -24.25
C ARG A 190 -9.77 13.68 -23.57
N GLU A 191 -10.27 14.73 -24.25
CA GLU A 191 -11.35 15.60 -23.72
C GLU A 191 -11.06 16.16 -22.30
N LYS A 192 -9.81 16.57 -22.03
CA LYS A 192 -9.32 17.00 -20.70
C LYS A 192 -9.51 15.95 -19.58
N ARG A 193 -9.64 14.66 -19.90
CA ARG A 193 -9.82 13.55 -18.95
C ARG A 193 -8.79 12.44 -19.17
N ALA A 194 -8.39 11.77 -18.09
CA ALA A 194 -7.55 10.59 -18.16
C ALA A 194 -8.38 9.32 -18.45
N LEU A 195 -7.85 8.45 -19.31
CA LEU A 195 -8.42 7.17 -19.70
C LEU A 195 -7.37 6.06 -19.51
N ILE A 196 -7.74 5.01 -18.79
CA ILE A 196 -6.88 3.85 -18.51
C ILE A 196 -7.23 2.71 -19.47
N ASP A 197 -6.24 2.23 -20.22
CA ASP A 197 -6.30 0.98 -20.98
C ASP A 197 -6.22 -0.20 -19.99
N THR A 198 -7.35 -0.86 -19.74
CA THR A 198 -7.45 -1.98 -18.79
C THR A 198 -6.76 -3.24 -19.27
N LYS A 199 -6.39 -3.36 -20.56
CA LYS A 199 -5.60 -4.49 -21.08
C LYS A 199 -4.09 -4.31 -20.81
N LYS A 200 -3.63 -3.05 -20.76
CA LYS A 200 -2.23 -2.69 -20.43
C LYS A 200 -1.99 -2.39 -18.95
N CYS A 201 -3.05 -2.09 -18.19
CA CYS A 201 -2.91 -1.66 -16.80
C CYS A 201 -2.49 -2.81 -15.87
N ILE A 202 -1.22 -2.84 -15.47
CA ILE A 202 -0.66 -3.78 -14.49
C ILE A 202 -1.18 -3.58 -13.05
N ARG A 203 -2.16 -2.70 -12.83
CA ARG A 203 -2.77 -2.41 -11.50
C ARG A 203 -1.76 -1.97 -10.42
N CYS A 204 -0.66 -1.30 -10.77
CA CYS A 204 0.36 -0.84 -9.82
C CYS A 204 -0.03 0.35 -8.93
N PHE A 205 -1.17 1.00 -9.19
CA PHE A 205 -1.68 2.19 -8.48
C PHE A 205 -0.77 3.45 -8.46
N CYS A 206 0.36 3.51 -9.17
CA CYS A 206 1.15 4.75 -9.31
C CYS A 206 0.31 5.95 -9.82
N CYS A 207 -0.68 5.69 -10.68
CA CYS A 207 -1.61 6.72 -11.15
C CYS A 207 -2.45 7.36 -10.02
N GLN A 208 -2.74 6.64 -8.94
CA GLN A 208 -3.39 7.16 -7.73
C GLN A 208 -2.42 7.94 -6.84
N GLU A 209 -1.21 7.40 -6.63
CA GLU A 209 -0.16 8.03 -5.82
C GLU A 209 0.27 9.41 -6.35
N PHE A 210 0.34 9.56 -7.68
CA PHE A 210 0.72 10.81 -8.35
C PHE A 210 -0.48 11.57 -8.93
N CYS A 211 -1.70 11.39 -8.39
CA CYS A 211 -2.85 12.20 -8.80
C CYS A 211 -3.00 13.44 -7.89
N PRO A 212 -2.63 14.66 -8.34
CA PRO A 212 -2.69 15.87 -7.52
C PRO A 212 -4.12 16.36 -7.21
N GLN A 213 -5.14 15.61 -7.62
CA GLN A 213 -6.56 15.91 -7.39
C GLN A 213 -7.24 14.84 -6.52
N GLY A 214 -6.54 13.75 -6.16
CA GLY A 214 -7.12 12.63 -5.39
C GLY A 214 -8.24 11.84 -6.10
N VAL A 215 -8.51 12.12 -7.38
CA VAL A 215 -9.70 11.61 -8.11
C VAL A 215 -9.59 10.16 -8.59
N ILE A 216 -8.52 9.45 -8.24
CA ILE A 216 -8.31 8.06 -8.60
C ILE A 216 -8.43 7.19 -7.36
N THR A 217 -9.26 6.15 -7.41
CA THR A 217 -9.61 5.31 -6.26
C THR A 217 -9.49 3.82 -6.56
N VAL A 218 -9.26 3.02 -5.52
CA VAL A 218 -9.17 1.55 -5.62
C VAL A 218 -10.57 0.93 -5.66
N HIS A 219 -11.01 0.51 -6.84
CA HIS A 219 -12.31 -0.15 -7.02
C HIS A 219 -12.18 -1.69 -6.94
N ARG A 220 -12.76 -2.29 -5.90
CA ARG A 220 -13.00 -3.74 -5.82
C ARG A 220 -14.30 -4.14 -6.55
N PRO A 221 -14.28 -5.16 -7.44
CA PRO A 221 -15.50 -5.76 -8.02
C PRO A 221 -16.50 -6.22 -6.95
N PRO A 222 -17.83 -6.14 -7.15
CA PRO A 222 -18.83 -6.50 -6.12
C PRO A 222 -18.66 -7.92 -5.59
N ILE A 223 -18.38 -8.88 -6.47
CA ILE A 223 -18.19 -10.30 -6.12
C ILE A 223 -16.96 -10.52 -5.21
N ALA A 224 -15.94 -9.66 -5.29
CA ALA A 224 -14.80 -9.67 -4.38
C ALA A 224 -15.10 -9.06 -3.00
N ARG A 225 -16.23 -8.36 -2.84
CA ARG A 225 -16.69 -7.81 -1.55
C ARG A 225 -17.49 -8.85 -0.75
N LEU A 226 -18.27 -9.70 -1.41
CA LEU A 226 -18.98 -10.80 -0.74
C LEU A 226 -18.02 -11.80 -0.10
N LEU A 227 -16.97 -12.23 -0.82
CA LEU A 227 -16.00 -13.21 -0.31
C LEU A 227 -15.15 -12.73 0.88
N ASN A 228 -15.11 -11.41 1.13
CA ASN A 228 -14.40 -10.79 2.24
C ASN A 228 -15.36 -10.29 3.35
N ARG A 229 -16.60 -10.80 3.40
CA ARG A 229 -17.48 -10.70 4.58
C ARG A 229 -17.33 -11.96 5.44
N LYS A 230 -16.32 -11.94 6.30
CA LYS A 230 -16.18 -12.77 7.51
C LYS A 230 -15.67 -11.87 8.62
#